data_AF-A0A363NT42-F1
#
_entry.id   AF-A0A363NT42-F1
#
_cell.length_a   1.000
_cell.length_b   1.000
_cell.length_c   1.000
_cell.angle_alpha   90.00
_cell.angle_beta   90.00
_cell.angle_gamma   90.00
#
_symmetry.space_group_name_H-M   'P 1'
#
loop_
_entity.id
_entity.type
_entity.pdbx_description
1 polymer ?
#
loop_
_entity_poly.entity_id
_entity_poly.type
_entity_poly.pdbx_seq_one_letter_code
_entity_poly.pdbx_strand_id
1 'polypeptide(L)'
;MKKIEFLENPMGYCNETEYIAYLPKVKDENDLFRELNDILAFPDYFGDNWNALFDCLRDFSWISKRGVALVHLEIPILSEEELMTYFEIIFSAVEDWTDTDDHYFKVIFSKEDEPKIMKFITDLER
;
A
#
# COMPACT_ATOMS: atom_id res chain seq x y z
N MET A 1 -1.40 13.30 -4.05
CA MET A 1 -0.53 13.45 -2.85
C MET A 1 -1.19 13.40 -1.45
N LYS A 2 -2.46 13.77 -1.20
CA LYS A 2 -3.04 13.80 0.18
C LYS A 2 -3.18 12.44 0.92
N LYS A 3 -2.77 11.34 0.32
CA LYS A 3 -3.03 9.96 0.77
C LYS A 3 -1.74 9.13 0.96
N ILE A 4 -0.59 9.80 0.99
CA ILE A 4 0.70 9.22 1.42
C ILE A 4 1.09 9.94 2.71
N GLU A 5 1.24 9.21 3.81
CA GLU A 5 1.55 9.77 5.12
C GLU A 5 2.86 9.20 5.68
N PHE A 6 3.57 10.01 6.47
CA PHE A 6 4.82 9.63 7.11
C PHE A 6 4.74 9.86 8.62
N LEU A 7 4.98 8.83 9.42
CA LEU A 7 4.82 8.85 10.87
C LEU A 7 6.11 8.48 11.59
N GLU A 8 6.35 9.09 12.76
CA GLU A 8 7.48 8.73 13.64
C GLU A 8 7.35 7.28 14.16
N ASN A 9 6.12 6.79 14.34
CA ASN A 9 5.84 5.42 14.76
C ASN A 9 4.63 4.85 13.99
N PRO A 10 4.86 4.23 12.80
CA PRO A 10 3.79 3.63 12.01
C PRO A 10 3.02 2.53 12.76
N MET A 11 3.69 1.75 13.62
CA MET A 11 3.04 0.70 14.42
C MET A 11 1.98 1.26 15.39
N GLY A 12 2.14 2.53 15.80
CA GLY A 12 1.18 3.22 16.65
C GLY A 12 -0.01 3.84 15.90
N TYR A 13 -0.06 3.73 14.57
CA TYR A 13 -1.16 4.29 13.78
C TYR A 13 -2.48 3.67 14.20
N CYS A 14 -3.50 4.47 14.50
CA CYS A 14 -4.83 3.97 14.81
C CYS A 14 -5.90 4.91 14.28
N ASN A 15 -6.96 4.34 13.71
CA ASN A 15 -8.12 5.05 13.21
C ASN A 15 -9.33 4.10 13.21
N GLU A 16 -10.31 4.37 14.07
CA GLU A 16 -11.48 3.50 14.26
C GLU A 16 -12.41 3.43 13.04
N THR A 17 -12.27 4.39 12.11
CA THR A 17 -13.10 4.50 10.91
C THR A 17 -12.48 3.82 9.69
N GLU A 18 -11.24 3.37 9.80
CA GLU A 18 -10.50 2.74 8.71
C GLU A 18 -10.31 1.23 8.95
N TYR A 19 -10.16 0.50 7.85
CA TYR A 19 -9.53 -0.81 7.85
C TYR A 19 -8.01 -0.60 7.77
N ILE A 20 -7.27 -1.12 8.75
CA ILE A 20 -5.83 -0.90 8.86
C ILE A 20 -5.12 -2.23 8.62
N ALA A 21 -4.31 -2.26 7.57
CA ALA A 21 -3.45 -3.37 7.21
C ALA A 21 -2.00 -2.99 7.54
N TYR A 22 -1.38 -3.71 8.48
CA TYR A 22 0.05 -3.53 8.78
C TYR A 22 0.85 -4.52 7.96
N LEU A 23 1.63 -4.01 6.99
CA LEU A 23 2.57 -4.81 6.24
C LEU A 23 3.81 -5.05 7.11
N PRO A 24 4.07 -6.32 7.50
CA PRO A 24 5.26 -6.64 8.28
C PRO A 24 6.51 -6.58 7.40
N LYS A 25 7.63 -7.02 7.95
CA LYS A 25 8.86 -7.19 7.20
C LYS A 25 8.68 -8.24 6.10
N VAL A 26 8.81 -7.79 4.85
CA VAL A 26 8.77 -8.61 3.65
C VAL A 26 10.18 -8.92 3.16
N LYS A 27 10.45 -10.19 2.83
CA LYS A 27 11.80 -10.68 2.47
C LYS A 27 12.05 -10.86 0.97
N ASP A 28 10.99 -11.04 0.19
CA ASP A 28 11.01 -11.21 -1.27
C ASP A 28 9.61 -10.98 -1.87
N GLU A 29 9.50 -11.06 -3.20
CA GLU A 29 8.25 -10.84 -3.95
C GLU A 29 7.12 -11.81 -3.55
N ASN A 30 7.41 -13.09 -3.37
CA ASN A 30 6.38 -14.06 -2.99
C ASN A 30 5.88 -13.81 -1.57
N ASP A 31 6.79 -13.45 -0.67
CA ASP A 31 6.48 -13.01 0.68
C ASP A 31 5.60 -11.76 0.66
N LEU A 32 5.87 -10.80 -0.23
CA LEU A 32 5.06 -9.59 -0.40
C LEU A 32 3.60 -9.93 -0.75
N PHE A 33 3.39 -10.74 -1.80
CA PHE A 33 2.04 -11.08 -2.25
C PHE A 33 1.28 -11.87 -1.19
N ARG A 34 1.95 -12.82 -0.52
CA ARG A 34 1.35 -13.55 0.59
C ARG A 34 0.90 -12.62 1.73
N GLU A 35 1.81 -11.78 2.22
CA GLU A 35 1.50 -10.88 3.32
C GLU A 35 0.39 -9.89 2.94
N LEU A 36 0.41 -9.31 1.73
CA LEU A 36 -0.63 -8.41 1.25
C LEU A 36 -1.99 -9.11 1.15
N ASN A 37 -2.03 -10.32 0.59
CA ASN A 37 -3.24 -11.14 0.53
C ASN A 37 -3.83 -11.36 1.93
N ASP A 38 -2.98 -11.76 2.89
CA ASP A 38 -3.41 -12.04 4.26
C ASP A 38 -3.92 -10.79 4.98
N ILE A 39 -3.20 -9.66 4.91
CA ILE A 39 -3.54 -8.45 5.69
C ILE A 39 -4.67 -7.61 5.06
N LEU A 40 -4.82 -7.62 3.74
CA LEU A 40 -5.91 -6.93 3.03
C LEU A 40 -7.10 -7.86 2.76
N ALA A 41 -6.99 -9.14 3.14
CA ALA A 41 -7.97 -10.18 2.92
C ALA A 41 -8.42 -10.21 1.44
N PHE A 42 -7.47 -10.28 0.51
CA PHE A 42 -7.81 -10.31 -0.91
C PHE A 42 -8.71 -11.51 -1.24
N PRO A 43 -9.60 -11.40 -2.24
CA PRO A 43 -10.48 -12.50 -2.61
C PRO A 43 -9.73 -13.69 -3.20
N ASP A 44 -10.39 -14.86 -3.21
CA ASP A 44 -9.83 -16.14 -3.72
C ASP A 44 -9.34 -16.09 -5.19
N TYR A 45 -9.71 -15.06 -5.95
CA TYR A 45 -9.24 -14.85 -7.31
C TYR A 45 -7.90 -14.10 -7.40
N PHE A 46 -7.31 -13.71 -6.27
CA PHE A 46 -6.00 -13.06 -6.25
C PHE A 46 -4.95 -13.98 -6.88
N GLY A 47 -4.27 -13.46 -7.91
CA GLY A 47 -3.40 -14.24 -8.79
C GLY A 47 -1.91 -14.24 -8.41
N ASP A 48 -1.55 -13.75 -7.22
CA ASP A 48 -0.17 -13.65 -6.72
C ASP A 48 0.82 -13.06 -7.73
N ASN A 49 0.44 -11.94 -8.36
CA ASN A 49 1.29 -11.22 -9.30
C ASN A 49 1.00 -9.71 -9.30
N TRP A 50 1.88 -8.91 -9.88
CA TRP A 50 1.79 -7.44 -9.93
C TRP A 50 0.48 -6.90 -10.51
N ASN A 51 -0.03 -7.50 -11.60
CA ASN A 51 -1.30 -7.07 -12.19
C ASN A 51 -2.48 -7.36 -11.26
N ALA A 52 -2.51 -8.57 -10.67
CA ALA A 52 -3.55 -8.94 -9.71
C ALA A 52 -3.51 -8.05 -8.45
N LEU A 53 -2.32 -7.65 -8.01
CA LEU A 53 -2.16 -6.71 -6.89
C LEU A 53 -2.77 -5.35 -7.24
N PHE A 54 -2.43 -4.82 -8.41
CA PHE A 54 -2.97 -3.53 -8.85
C PHE A 54 -4.49 -3.56 -9.02
N ASP A 55 -5.06 -4.66 -9.53
CA ASP A 55 -6.50 -4.83 -9.62
C ASP A 55 -7.17 -4.89 -8.25
N CYS A 56 -6.60 -5.62 -7.28
CA CYS A 56 -7.15 -5.70 -5.93
C CYS A 56 -7.03 -4.39 -5.14
N LEU A 57 -5.99 -3.58 -5.36
CA LEU A 57 -5.87 -2.28 -4.67
C LEU A 57 -6.83 -1.20 -5.20
N ARG A 58 -7.49 -1.46 -6.33
CA ARG A 58 -8.47 -0.57 -6.97
C ARG A 58 -9.92 -1.02 -6.80
N ASP A 59 -10.13 -2.12 -6.09
CA ASP A 59 -11.44 -2.60 -5.71
C ASP A 59 -11.37 -3.10 -4.27
N PHE A 60 -12.00 -2.40 -3.33
CA PHE A 60 -12.09 -2.84 -1.93
C PHE A 60 -13.51 -3.27 -1.56
N SER A 61 -14.30 -3.75 -2.51
CA SER A 61 -15.71 -4.13 -2.32
C SER A 61 -15.96 -5.16 -1.20
N TRP A 62 -14.96 -5.96 -0.82
CA TRP A 62 -15.04 -6.89 0.32
C TRP A 62 -14.75 -6.23 1.68
N ILE A 63 -14.16 -5.04 1.72
CA ILE A 63 -13.85 -4.31 2.95
C ILE A 63 -15.02 -3.37 3.30
N SER A 64 -15.66 -3.60 4.44
CA SER A 64 -16.82 -2.79 4.88
C SER A 64 -16.49 -1.33 5.24
N LYS A 65 -15.23 -1.03 5.57
CA LYS A 65 -14.78 0.31 5.95
C LYS A 65 -14.46 1.11 4.70
N ARG A 66 -14.97 2.34 4.61
CA ARG A 66 -14.67 3.26 3.51
C ARG A 66 -13.17 3.55 3.38
N GLY A 67 -12.49 3.77 4.49
CA GLY A 67 -11.06 4.03 4.47
C GLY A 67 -10.23 2.76 4.59
N VAL A 68 -9.25 2.58 3.72
CA VAL A 68 -8.27 1.50 3.78
C VAL A 68 -6.88 2.11 3.91
N ALA A 69 -6.16 1.75 4.97
CA ALA A 69 -4.81 2.23 5.24
C ALA A 69 -3.83 1.05 5.22
N LEU A 70 -2.85 1.11 4.31
CA LEU A 70 -1.71 0.18 4.26
C LEU A 70 -0.50 0.80 4.97
N VAL A 71 -0.17 0.27 6.13
CA VAL A 71 0.91 0.75 7.00
C VAL A 71 2.15 -0.10 6.81
N HIS A 72 3.22 0.48 6.29
CA HIS A 72 4.50 -0.19 6.14
C HIS A 72 5.28 -0.08 7.45
N LEU A 73 5.58 -1.22 8.08
CA LEU A 73 6.47 -1.26 9.25
C LEU A 73 7.94 -1.14 8.85
N GLU A 74 8.28 -1.68 7.67
CA GLU A 74 9.57 -1.54 7.00
C GLU A 74 9.34 -1.45 5.48
N ILE A 75 10.29 -0.89 4.74
CA ILE A 75 10.30 -1.00 3.28
C ILE A 75 10.53 -2.46 2.87
N PRO A 76 9.73 -3.05 1.96
CA PRO A 76 9.96 -4.40 1.47
C PRO A 76 11.37 -4.62 0.95
N ILE A 77 11.99 -5.74 1.33
CA ILE A 77 13.33 -6.12 0.87
C ILE A 77 13.17 -6.80 -0.50
N LEU A 78 13.14 -5.99 -1.55
CA LEU A 78 12.99 -6.43 -2.94
C LEU A 78 14.21 -6.00 -3.77
N SER A 79 14.34 -6.55 -4.98
CA SER A 79 15.25 -5.95 -5.97
C SER A 79 14.81 -4.51 -6.30
N GLU A 80 15.71 -3.72 -6.90
CA GLU A 80 15.37 -2.34 -7.27
C GLU A 80 14.18 -2.28 -8.23
N GLU A 81 14.15 -3.14 -9.26
CA GLU A 81 13.07 -3.22 -10.25
C GLU A 81 11.72 -3.61 -9.64
N GLU A 82 11.70 -4.62 -8.76
CA GLU A 82 10.48 -5.03 -8.04
C GLU A 82 10.00 -3.95 -7.07
N LEU A 83 10.92 -3.26 -6.38
CA LEU A 83 10.58 -2.18 -5.47
C LEU A 83 9.99 -0.98 -6.21
N MET A 84 10.55 -0.63 -7.38
CA MET A 84 9.99 0.39 -8.25
C MET A 84 8.58 0.01 -8.70
N THR A 85 8.41 -1.22 -9.19
CA THR A 85 7.11 -1.77 -9.62
C THR A 85 6.08 -1.72 -8.49
N TYR A 86 6.46 -2.15 -7.28
CA TYR A 86 5.59 -2.12 -6.11
C TYR A 86 5.13 -0.69 -5.77
N PHE A 87 6.07 0.25 -5.72
CA PHE A 87 5.75 1.63 -5.38
C PHE A 87 4.89 2.31 -6.45
N GLU A 88 5.16 2.07 -7.74
CA GLU A 88 4.29 2.50 -8.83
C GLU A 88 2.86 2.01 -8.61
N ILE A 89 2.69 0.71 -8.36
CA ILE A 89 1.37 0.10 -8.15
C ILE A 89 0.62 0.73 -6.98
N ILE A 90 1.24 0.83 -5.80
CA ILE A 90 0.53 1.35 -4.62
C ILE A 90 0.25 2.85 -4.76
N PHE A 91 1.14 3.63 -5.38
CA PHE A 91 0.93 5.07 -5.56
C PHE A 91 -0.12 5.34 -6.63
N SER A 92 -0.08 4.64 -7.76
CA SER A 92 -1.15 4.72 -8.77
C SER A 92 -2.50 4.29 -8.18
N ALA A 93 -2.55 3.19 -7.42
CA ALA A 93 -3.79 2.75 -6.78
C ALA A 93 -4.33 3.80 -5.80
N VAL A 94 -3.47 4.46 -5.02
CA VAL A 94 -3.86 5.55 -4.12
C VAL A 94 -4.49 6.73 -4.89
N GLU A 95 -4.00 7.02 -6.09
CA GLU A 95 -4.48 8.11 -6.94
C GLU A 95 -5.76 7.79 -7.70
N ASP A 96 -5.96 6.52 -8.08
CA ASP A 96 -7.15 6.07 -8.79
C ASP A 96 -8.45 6.25 -7.96
N TRP A 97 -8.35 6.25 -6.63
CA TRP A 97 -9.49 6.54 -5.75
C TRP A 97 -9.77 8.04 -5.61
N THR A 98 -11.00 8.45 -5.92
CA THR A 98 -11.50 9.82 -5.81
C THR A 98 -12.36 10.03 -4.55
N ASP A 99 -12.69 11.29 -4.23
CA ASP A 99 -13.49 11.63 -3.05
C ASP A 99 -14.96 11.17 -3.15
N THR A 100 -15.43 10.87 -4.37
CA THR A 100 -16.80 10.42 -4.64
C THR A 100 -16.96 8.90 -4.61
N ASP A 101 -15.86 8.16 -4.51
CA ASP A 101 -15.90 6.71 -4.47
C ASP A 101 -16.32 6.18 -3.09
N ASP A 102 -16.77 4.92 -3.10
CA ASP A 102 -17.20 4.17 -1.93
C ASP A 102 -16.05 3.90 -0.96
N HIS A 103 -14.81 3.91 -1.47
CA HIS A 103 -13.58 3.75 -0.70
C HIS A 103 -12.56 4.84 -0.95
N TYR A 104 -11.59 4.94 -0.05
CA TYR A 104 -10.31 5.57 -0.34
C TYR A 104 -9.18 4.69 0.17
N PHE A 105 -8.05 4.75 -0.55
CA PHE A 105 -6.84 4.05 -0.18
C PHE A 105 -5.75 5.03 0.24
N LYS A 106 -5.01 4.72 1.29
CA LYS A 106 -3.82 5.46 1.67
C LYS A 106 -2.70 4.55 2.12
N VAL A 107 -1.48 5.05 1.98
CA VAL A 107 -0.27 4.35 2.38
C VAL A 107 0.49 5.16 3.42
N ILE A 108 1.02 4.46 4.41
CA ILE A 108 1.72 5.06 5.55
C ILE A 108 3.11 4.45 5.63
N PHE A 109 4.13 5.28 5.81
CA PHE A 109 5.52 4.89 5.98
C PHE A 109 6.12 5.50 7.25
N SER A 110 7.30 5.01 7.65
CA SER A 110 8.11 5.68 8.66
C SER A 110 8.59 7.05 8.18
N LYS A 111 8.70 8.01 9.10
CA LYS A 111 9.29 9.32 8.84
C LYS A 111 10.75 9.21 8.39
N GLU A 112 11.45 8.15 8.80
CA GLU A 112 12.82 7.86 8.38
C GLU A 112 12.93 7.55 6.89
N ASP A 113 11.88 6.96 6.30
CA ASP A 113 11.84 6.58 4.87
C ASP A 113 11.38 7.72 3.95
N GLU A 114 10.85 8.82 4.52
CA GLU A 114 10.27 9.93 3.76
C GLU A 114 11.21 10.47 2.67
N PRO A 115 12.52 10.73 2.91
CA PRO A 115 13.38 11.24 1.85
C PRO A 115 13.52 10.29 0.65
N LYS A 116 13.54 8.98 0.91
CA LYS A 116 13.64 7.94 -0.13
C LYS A 116 12.35 7.85 -0.93
N ILE A 117 11.20 7.80 -0.24
CA ILE A 117 9.88 7.71 -0.86
C ILE A 117 9.56 8.96 -1.67
N MET A 118 9.83 10.15 -1.12
CA MET A 118 9.58 11.41 -1.81
C MET A 118 10.44 11.58 -3.06
N LYS A 119 11.71 11.12 -3.01
CA LYS A 119 12.56 11.09 -4.20
C LYS A 119 11.94 10.20 -5.28
N PHE A 120 11.49 9.00 -4.90
CA PHE A 120 10.86 8.07 -5.84
C PHE A 120 9.61 8.65 -6.50
N ILE A 121 8.68 9.21 -5.71
CA ILE A 121 7.46 9.86 -6.23
C ILE A 121 7.83 10.99 -7.22
N THR A 122 8.81 11.81 -6.86
CA THR A 122 9.29 12.89 -7.74
C THR A 122 9.85 12.36 -9.06
N ASP A 123 10.53 11.21 -9.05
CA ASP A 123 11.11 10.60 -10.25
C ASP A 123 10.03 9.94 -11.14
N LEU A 124 8.92 9.46 -10.57
CA LEU A 124 7.77 8.94 -11.33
C LEU A 124 6.97 10.00 -12.07
N GLU A 125 6.85 11.20 -11.49
CA GLU A 125 6.07 12.30 -12.06
C GLU A 125 6.79 13.03 -13.22
N ARG A 126 8.03 12.66 -13.54
CA ARG A 126 8.90 13.32 -14.53
C ARG A 126 8.88 12.66 -15.90
#